data_AF-A0A9E0PEU6-F1
#
_entry.id   AF-A0A9E0PEU6-F1
#
_cell.length_a   1.000
_cell.length_b   1.000
_cell.length_c   1.000
_cell.angle_alpha   90.00
_cell.angle_beta   90.00
_cell.angle_gamma   90.00
#
_symmetry.space_group_name_H-M   'P 1'
#
loop_
_entity.id
_entity.type
_entity.pdbx_description
1 polymer ?
#
loop_
_entity_poly.entity_id
_entity_poly.type
_entity_poly.pdbx_seq_one_letter_code
_entity_poly.pdbx_strand_id
1 'polypeptide(L)'
;YAEAIRRGARVLVKVDGDDQMDLGYIPHLVAPILLGEADYTKGNRFTSISHLKSMPGVRVFGNAALSFAAKVSTGYWNVFDPTNGFTAIEGCVADRVMEKRISQRFFFETDLLYHLGTLRAVVRDVPIPARYGEEVSNLRIGAIVGPFALKHFTNFCQRVMGQYFVRDFHAATLELIFGTMFLAFGGTYGIHWLATRNPGQTASAGVVMAAALPVIVGTQMLLQAMNFDVLNTPSRPIHPYLRTIRQMEAAEHAP
;
A
#
# COMPACT_ATOMS: atom_id res chain seq x y z
N TYR A 1 -10.17 8.88 -16.14
CA TYR A 1 -9.17 9.85 -15.67
C TYR A 1 -8.56 10.68 -16.81
N ALA A 2 -7.88 10.09 -17.80
CA ALA A 2 -7.21 10.83 -18.88
C ALA A 2 -8.06 11.93 -19.54
N GLU A 3 -9.30 11.62 -19.92
CA GLU A 3 -10.19 12.62 -20.55
C GLU A 3 -10.54 13.79 -19.61
N ALA A 4 -10.73 13.53 -18.32
CA ALA A 4 -11.00 14.58 -17.34
C ALA A 4 -9.76 15.45 -17.08
N ILE A 5 -8.55 14.86 -17.10
CA ILE A 5 -7.28 15.60 -17.04
C ILE A 5 -7.16 16.52 -18.26
N ARG A 6 -7.46 16.00 -19.46
CA ARG A 6 -7.44 16.77 -20.73
C ARG A 6 -8.41 17.97 -20.69
N ARG A 7 -9.54 17.83 -19.99
CA ARG A 7 -10.52 18.91 -19.78
C ARG A 7 -10.13 19.90 -18.67
N GLY A 8 -8.98 19.72 -18.02
CA GLY A 8 -8.51 20.61 -16.96
C GLY A 8 -9.26 20.44 -15.63
N ALA A 9 -9.84 19.26 -15.37
CA ALA A 9 -10.52 19.00 -14.10
C ALA A 9 -9.56 19.12 -12.91
N ARG A 10 -9.93 19.91 -11.89
CA ARG A 10 -9.13 20.07 -10.66
C ARG A 10 -9.21 18.84 -9.75
N VAL A 11 -10.38 18.24 -9.63
CA VAL A 11 -10.59 17.02 -8.84
C VAL A 11 -11.38 16.04 -9.70
N LEU A 12 -10.88 14.82 -9.79
CA LEU A 12 -11.49 13.76 -10.59
C LEU A 12 -12.08 12.73 -9.63
N VAL A 13 -13.35 12.38 -9.85
CA VAL A 13 -14.07 11.39 -9.05
C VAL A 13 -14.31 10.16 -9.91
N LYS A 14 -14.00 8.97 -9.37
CA LYS A 14 -14.37 7.67 -9.93
C LYS A 14 -15.45 7.06 -9.06
N VAL A 15 -16.47 6.52 -9.70
CA VAL A 15 -17.54 5.73 -9.08
C VAL A 15 -17.71 4.47 -9.91
N ASP A 16 -17.88 3.32 -9.25
CA ASP A 16 -18.21 2.08 -9.95
C ASP A 16 -19.69 2.10 -10.36
N GLY A 17 -20.00 1.52 -11.52
CA GLY A 17 -21.34 1.58 -12.14
C GLY A 17 -22.35 0.56 -11.61
N ASP A 18 -22.13 0.01 -10.41
CA ASP A 18 -22.92 -1.07 -9.81
C ASP A 18 -24.05 -0.56 -8.88
N ASP A 19 -24.28 0.76 -8.84
CA ASP A 19 -25.28 1.46 -8.00
C ASP A 19 -25.12 1.24 -6.48
N GLN A 20 -23.97 0.71 -6.03
CA GLN A 20 -23.70 0.50 -4.60
C GLN A 20 -23.24 1.78 -3.89
N MET A 21 -22.92 2.83 -4.65
CA MET A 21 -22.28 4.04 -4.16
C MET A 21 -23.23 5.24 -4.25
N ASP A 22 -23.63 5.77 -3.10
CA ASP A 22 -24.45 6.99 -3.04
C ASP A 22 -23.61 8.22 -3.43
N LEU A 23 -23.96 8.84 -4.56
CA LEU A 23 -23.29 10.02 -5.11
C LEU A 23 -23.40 11.25 -4.19
N GLY A 24 -24.32 11.24 -3.22
CA GLY A 24 -24.40 12.24 -2.16
C GLY A 24 -23.13 12.35 -1.31
N TYR A 25 -22.27 11.32 -1.31
CA TYR A 25 -20.98 11.36 -0.61
C TYR A 25 -19.82 11.96 -1.43
N ILE A 26 -20.02 12.34 -2.71
CA ILE A 26 -18.98 13.00 -3.52
C ILE A 26 -18.36 14.21 -2.80
N PRO A 27 -19.12 15.14 -2.18
CA PRO A 27 -18.55 16.26 -1.45
C PRO A 27 -17.60 15.84 -0.33
N HIS A 28 -17.87 14.71 0.34
CA HIS A 28 -17.05 14.19 1.43
C HIS A 28 -15.71 13.62 0.93
N LEU A 29 -15.68 13.07 -0.29
CA LEU A 29 -14.44 12.66 -0.95
C LEU A 29 -13.64 13.87 -1.45
N VAL A 30 -14.31 14.87 -2.00
CA VAL A 30 -13.66 16.03 -2.62
C VAL A 30 -13.13 17.02 -1.56
N ALA A 31 -13.84 17.21 -0.45
CA ALA A 31 -13.50 18.22 0.56
C ALA A 31 -12.07 18.10 1.12
N PRO A 32 -11.56 16.92 1.55
CA PRO A 32 -10.19 16.80 2.05
C PRO A 32 -9.12 17.19 1.01
N ILE A 33 -9.40 16.99 -0.28
CA ILE A 33 -8.50 17.40 -1.36
C ILE A 33 -8.51 18.92 -1.52
N LEU A 34 -9.70 19.53 -1.54
CA LEU A 34 -9.82 20.98 -1.66
C LEU A 34 -9.22 21.74 -0.48
N LEU A 35 -9.32 21.17 0.72
CA LEU A 35 -8.75 21.70 1.96
C LEU A 35 -7.24 21.51 2.08
N GLY A 36 -6.61 20.79 1.14
CA GLY A 36 -5.16 20.57 1.20
C GLY A 36 -4.75 19.51 2.20
N GLU A 37 -5.66 18.62 2.62
CA GLU A 37 -5.42 17.57 3.62
C GLU A 37 -5.09 16.21 2.99
N ALA A 38 -5.42 16.02 1.71
CA ALA A 38 -5.14 14.79 0.96
C ALA A 38 -4.90 15.10 -0.53
N ASP A 39 -4.18 14.22 -1.21
CA ASP A 39 -4.05 14.21 -2.67
C ASP A 39 -5.05 13.24 -3.32
N TYR A 40 -5.42 12.20 -2.56
CA TYR A 40 -6.33 11.14 -2.97
C TYR A 40 -7.22 10.75 -1.79
N THR A 41 -8.52 10.59 -2.05
CA THR A 41 -9.48 10.10 -1.07
C THR A 41 -10.21 8.87 -1.61
N LYS A 42 -10.56 7.97 -0.71
CA LYS A 42 -11.25 6.72 -1.04
C LYS A 42 -12.32 6.42 0.00
N GLY A 43 -13.46 5.92 -0.46
CA GLY A 43 -14.50 5.38 0.42
C GLY A 43 -13.98 4.23 1.26
N ASN A 44 -14.41 4.14 2.51
CA ASN A 44 -14.08 3.04 3.40
C ASN A 44 -15.34 2.53 4.09
N ARG A 45 -15.73 1.31 3.71
CA ARG A 45 -16.93 0.61 4.19
C ARG A 45 -16.77 0.03 5.60
N PHE A 46 -15.53 -0.12 6.08
CA PHE A 46 -15.20 -0.81 7.34
C PHE A 46 -15.03 0.12 8.54
N THR A 47 -15.53 1.35 8.46
CA THR A 47 -15.36 2.36 9.51
C THR A 47 -16.31 2.19 10.71
N SER A 48 -17.37 1.36 10.59
CA SER A 48 -18.24 1.02 11.73
C SER A 48 -18.36 -0.50 11.95
N ILE A 49 -18.24 -0.91 13.21
CA ILE A 49 -18.45 -2.29 13.69
C ILE A 49 -19.85 -2.81 13.34
N SER A 50 -20.85 -1.91 13.24
CA SER A 50 -22.22 -2.28 12.85
C SER A 50 -22.30 -2.83 11.41
N HIS A 51 -21.47 -2.34 10.49
CA HIS A 51 -21.44 -2.82 9.09
C HIS A 51 -20.68 -4.14 8.93
N LEU A 52 -19.76 -4.45 9.85
CA LEU A 52 -19.04 -5.73 9.86
C LEU A 52 -19.92 -6.90 10.32
N LYS A 53 -20.92 -6.66 11.18
CA LYS A 53 -21.81 -7.71 11.72
C LYS A 53 -22.71 -8.38 10.67
N SER A 54 -22.98 -7.71 9.55
CA SER A 54 -23.82 -8.25 8.47
C SER A 54 -23.03 -9.07 7.43
N MET A 55 -21.69 -9.17 7.55
CA MET A 55 -20.86 -9.90 6.59
C MET A 55 -20.55 -11.33 7.03
N PRO A 56 -20.57 -12.32 6.12
CA PRO A 56 -20.07 -13.66 6.39
C PRO A 56 -18.60 -13.63 6.83
N GLY A 57 -18.23 -14.35 7.90
CA GLY A 57 -16.88 -14.31 8.50
C GLY A 57 -15.74 -14.63 7.52
N VAL A 58 -15.99 -15.51 6.54
CA VAL A 58 -15.01 -15.81 5.46
C VAL A 58 -14.70 -14.59 4.60
N ARG A 59 -15.72 -13.76 4.29
CA ARG A 59 -15.52 -12.50 3.54
C ARG A 59 -14.78 -11.46 4.37
N VAL A 60 -15.02 -11.43 5.69
CA VAL A 60 -14.29 -10.54 6.60
C VAL A 60 -12.80 -10.89 6.61
N PHE A 61 -12.47 -12.18 6.77
CA PHE A 61 -11.09 -12.65 6.73
C PHE A 61 -10.41 -12.38 5.38
N GLY A 62 -11.10 -12.68 4.27
CA GLY A 62 -10.58 -12.43 2.93
C GLY A 62 -10.26 -10.94 2.68
N ASN A 63 -11.16 -10.04 3.10
CA ASN A 63 -10.92 -8.59 3.00
C ASN A 63 -9.80 -8.12 3.92
N ALA A 64 -9.67 -8.69 5.13
CA ALA A 64 -8.58 -8.36 6.04
C ALA A 64 -7.22 -8.79 5.46
N ALA A 65 -7.13 -10.01 4.92
CA ALA A 65 -5.92 -10.51 4.27
C ALA A 65 -5.54 -9.67 3.04
N LEU A 66 -6.51 -9.32 2.19
CA LEU A 66 -6.28 -8.46 1.03
C LEU A 66 -5.86 -7.04 1.43
N SER A 67 -6.49 -6.49 2.48
CA SER A 67 -6.11 -5.20 3.03
C SER A 67 -4.69 -5.22 3.57
N PHE A 68 -4.29 -6.28 4.27
CA PHE A 68 -2.93 -6.43 4.76
C PHE A 68 -1.92 -6.55 3.61
N ALA A 69 -2.20 -7.37 2.59
CA ALA A 69 -1.36 -7.48 1.41
C ALA A 69 -1.21 -6.13 0.68
N ALA A 70 -2.30 -5.37 0.54
CA ALA A 70 -2.28 -4.03 -0.03
C ALA A 70 -1.40 -3.08 0.80
N LYS A 71 -1.52 -3.07 2.13
CA LYS A 71 -0.67 -2.24 3.02
C LYS A 71 0.81 -2.53 2.81
N VAL A 72 1.19 -3.81 2.82
CA VAL A 72 2.58 -4.23 2.58
C VAL A 72 3.05 -3.79 1.20
N SER A 73 2.25 -4.02 0.15
CA SER A 73 2.65 -3.72 -1.23
C SER A 73 2.71 -2.23 -1.56
N THR A 74 1.84 -1.41 -0.96
CA THR A 74 1.69 0.02 -1.31
C THR A 74 2.40 0.94 -0.32
N GLY A 75 2.65 0.49 0.92
CA GLY A 75 3.20 1.30 2.00
C GLY A 75 2.18 2.17 2.72
N TYR A 76 0.90 2.15 2.34
CA TYR A 76 -0.17 2.87 3.04
C TYR A 76 -0.73 2.06 4.20
N TRP A 77 -0.04 2.08 5.33
CA TRP A 77 -0.43 1.32 6.52
C TRP A 77 -1.71 1.85 7.19
N ASN A 78 -2.06 3.11 6.92
CA ASN A 78 -3.24 3.81 7.42
C ASN A 78 -4.51 3.61 6.57
N VAL A 79 -4.43 2.99 5.39
CA VAL A 79 -5.56 2.84 4.46
C VAL A 79 -6.19 1.45 4.60
N PHE A 80 -7.52 1.40 4.59
CA PHE A 80 -8.31 0.17 4.61
C PHE A 80 -9.23 0.12 3.39
N ASP A 81 -9.86 -1.03 3.13
CA ASP A 81 -10.76 -1.20 1.97
C ASP A 81 -10.12 -0.82 0.62
N PRO A 82 -8.93 -1.34 0.27
CA PRO A 82 -8.15 -0.90 -0.89
C PRO A 82 -8.83 -1.16 -2.24
N THR A 83 -9.92 -1.93 -2.25
CA THR A 83 -10.68 -2.30 -3.45
C THR A 83 -11.91 -1.42 -3.66
N ASN A 84 -12.13 -0.41 -2.83
CA ASN A 84 -13.25 0.50 -2.99
C ASN A 84 -13.03 1.42 -4.20
N GLY A 85 -13.90 1.33 -5.22
CA GLY A 85 -13.78 2.14 -6.41
C GLY A 85 -14.37 3.55 -6.30
N PHE A 86 -14.99 3.92 -5.18
CA PHE A 86 -15.50 5.27 -4.96
C PHE A 86 -14.39 6.18 -4.42
N THR A 87 -13.78 6.95 -5.32
CA THR A 87 -12.52 7.63 -5.06
C THR A 87 -12.52 9.03 -5.64
N ALA A 88 -11.72 9.94 -5.07
CA ALA A 88 -11.39 11.21 -5.68
C ALA A 88 -9.88 11.44 -5.68
N ILE A 89 -9.37 12.11 -6.71
CA ILE A 89 -7.96 12.42 -6.90
C ILE A 89 -7.79 13.85 -7.38
N GLU A 90 -6.76 14.54 -6.89
CA GLU A 90 -6.38 15.84 -7.41
C GLU A 90 -5.83 15.72 -8.84
N GLY A 91 -6.17 16.68 -9.72
CA GLY A 91 -5.88 16.62 -11.15
C GLY A 91 -4.41 16.65 -11.55
N CYS A 92 -3.56 17.47 -10.92
CA CYS A 92 -2.12 17.45 -11.17
C CYS A 92 -1.43 16.20 -10.58
N VAL A 93 -1.96 15.63 -9.50
CA VAL A 93 -1.50 14.33 -8.98
C VAL A 93 -1.92 13.22 -9.94
N ALA A 94 -3.16 13.23 -10.41
CA ALA A 94 -3.68 12.27 -11.38
C ALA A 94 -2.85 12.29 -12.67
N ASP A 95 -2.45 13.46 -13.15
CA ASP A 95 -1.57 13.62 -14.31
C ASP A 95 -0.27 12.82 -14.15
N ARG A 96 0.45 13.02 -13.05
CA ARG A 96 1.72 12.31 -12.75
C ARG A 96 1.55 10.81 -12.55
N VAL A 97 0.43 10.37 -11.97
CA VAL A 97 0.16 8.95 -11.77
C VAL A 97 -0.23 8.25 -13.07
N MET A 98 -0.98 8.92 -13.95
CA MET A 98 -1.43 8.35 -15.22
C MET A 98 -0.32 8.21 -16.27
N GLU A 99 0.82 8.90 -16.09
CA GLU A 99 2.05 8.62 -16.86
C GLU A 99 2.62 7.21 -16.57
N LYS A 100 2.29 6.62 -15.43
CA LYS A 100 2.74 5.28 -15.04
C LYS A 100 1.85 4.20 -15.68
N ARG A 101 2.42 3.00 -15.87
CA ARG A 101 1.66 1.82 -16.31
C ARG A 101 0.86 1.25 -15.14
N ILE A 102 -0.42 1.62 -15.06
CA ILE A 102 -1.33 1.13 -14.03
C ILE A 102 -2.01 -0.18 -14.49
N SER A 103 -2.06 -1.16 -13.61
CA SER A 103 -2.74 -2.43 -13.83
C SER A 103 -4.19 -2.23 -14.22
N GLN A 104 -4.68 -3.05 -15.14
CA GLN A 104 -6.07 -3.03 -15.57
C GLN A 104 -6.92 -4.03 -14.76
N ARG A 105 -8.24 -3.84 -14.78
CA ARG A 105 -9.24 -4.71 -14.12
C ARG A 105 -9.12 -4.66 -12.58
N PHE A 106 -9.38 -5.78 -11.92
CA PHE A 106 -9.55 -5.91 -10.46
C PHE A 106 -8.33 -5.50 -9.59
N PHE A 107 -7.14 -5.28 -10.18
CA PHE A 107 -5.95 -4.84 -9.43
C PHE A 107 -5.68 -3.33 -9.57
N PHE A 108 -6.53 -2.62 -10.31
CA PHE A 108 -6.35 -1.21 -10.62
C PHE A 108 -6.22 -0.35 -9.36
N GLU A 109 -7.11 -0.50 -8.39
CA GLU A 109 -7.14 0.33 -7.18
C GLU A 109 -5.88 0.15 -6.33
N THR A 110 -5.44 -1.09 -6.13
CA THR A 110 -4.21 -1.39 -5.37
C THR A 110 -2.97 -0.91 -6.10
N ASP A 111 -2.91 -1.06 -7.42
CA ASP A 111 -1.76 -0.61 -8.20
C ASP A 111 -1.70 0.92 -8.27
N LEU A 112 -2.85 1.58 -8.38
CA LEU A 112 -2.97 3.03 -8.28
C LEU A 112 -2.44 3.54 -6.94
N LEU A 113 -2.82 2.88 -5.83
CA LEU A 113 -2.26 3.18 -4.51
C LEU A 113 -0.75 2.98 -4.48
N TYR A 114 -0.21 1.91 -5.08
CA TYR A 114 1.25 1.74 -5.18
C TYR A 114 1.92 2.93 -5.88
N HIS A 115 1.43 3.34 -7.07
CA HIS A 115 2.00 4.48 -7.79
C HIS A 115 1.87 5.80 -7.00
N LEU A 116 0.73 6.04 -6.35
CA LEU A 116 0.55 7.17 -5.43
C LEU A 116 1.59 7.16 -4.30
N GLY A 117 1.87 5.98 -3.74
CA GLY A 117 2.88 5.77 -2.71
C GLY A 117 4.29 6.12 -3.18
N THR A 118 4.63 5.75 -4.42
CA THR A 118 5.94 6.12 -5.01
C THR A 118 6.10 7.63 -5.23
N LEU A 119 5.00 8.34 -5.50
CA LEU A 119 4.96 9.81 -5.58
C LEU A 119 4.88 10.49 -4.21
N ARG A 120 4.71 9.73 -3.12
CA ARG A 120 4.48 10.23 -1.76
C ARG A 120 3.21 11.07 -1.63
N ALA A 121 2.19 10.77 -2.43
CA ALA A 121 0.88 11.39 -2.30
C ALA A 121 0.23 11.02 -0.95
N VAL A 122 -0.60 11.88 -0.39
CA VAL A 122 -1.37 11.58 0.83
C VAL A 122 -2.70 10.96 0.44
N VAL A 123 -2.93 9.74 0.93
CA VAL A 123 -4.19 9.02 0.78
C VAL A 123 -4.98 9.07 2.08
N ARG A 124 -6.29 9.38 1.99
CA ARG A 124 -7.19 9.40 3.14
C ARG A 124 -8.46 8.59 2.90
N ASP A 125 -8.83 7.79 3.89
CA ASP A 125 -10.13 7.10 3.89
C ASP A 125 -11.25 8.06 4.31
N VAL A 126 -12.38 7.96 3.62
CA VAL A 126 -13.62 8.66 3.93
C VAL A 126 -14.67 7.62 4.32
N PRO A 127 -15.29 7.70 5.51
CA PRO A 127 -16.31 6.75 5.93
C PRO A 127 -17.53 6.86 5.00
N ILE A 128 -17.84 5.78 4.28
CA ILE A 128 -19.00 5.71 3.39
C ILE A 128 -19.71 4.38 3.64
N PRO A 129 -21.00 4.38 4.02
CA PRO A 129 -21.73 3.14 4.27
C PRO A 129 -21.90 2.35 2.97
N ALA A 130 -21.75 1.03 3.05
CA ALA A 130 -22.00 0.15 1.92
C ALA A 130 -23.51 -0.03 1.69
N ARG A 131 -23.98 0.12 0.45
CA ARG A 131 -25.30 -0.36 0.04
C ARG A 131 -25.13 -1.76 -0.52
N TYR A 132 -25.45 -2.77 0.28
CA TYR A 132 -25.42 -4.16 -0.18
C TYR A 132 -26.71 -4.46 -0.97
N GLY A 133 -26.60 -4.65 -2.28
CA GLY A 133 -27.67 -5.22 -3.10
C GLY A 133 -27.67 -6.76 -3.08
N GLU A 134 -28.56 -7.38 -3.84
CA GLU A 134 -28.67 -8.86 -3.95
C GLU A 134 -27.62 -9.50 -4.88
N GLU A 135 -26.62 -8.75 -5.36
CA GLU A 135 -25.68 -9.28 -6.36
C GLU A 135 -24.59 -10.21 -5.80
N VAL A 136 -24.36 -11.30 -6.53
CA VAL A 136 -23.26 -12.24 -6.28
C VAL A 136 -22.03 -11.76 -7.05
N SER A 137 -20.93 -11.49 -6.35
CA SER A 137 -19.65 -11.12 -6.98
C SER A 137 -19.24 -12.19 -8.01
N ASN A 138 -19.12 -11.78 -9.28
CA ASN A 138 -18.63 -12.63 -10.39
C ASN A 138 -17.15 -13.01 -10.27
N LEU A 139 -16.51 -12.73 -9.14
CA LEU A 139 -15.09 -12.89 -8.92
C LEU A 139 -14.76 -14.33 -8.52
N ARG A 140 -14.12 -15.07 -9.43
CA ARG A 140 -13.56 -16.39 -9.15
C ARG A 140 -12.30 -16.26 -8.31
N ILE A 141 -12.46 -16.27 -6.98
CA ILE A 141 -11.39 -16.07 -5.99
C ILE A 141 -10.14 -16.91 -6.31
N GLY A 142 -10.31 -18.21 -6.56
CA GLY A 142 -9.17 -19.12 -6.83
C GLY A 142 -8.34 -18.77 -8.07
N ALA A 143 -8.94 -18.19 -9.12
CA ALA A 143 -8.22 -17.82 -10.34
C ALA A 143 -7.44 -16.50 -10.20
N ILE A 144 -7.70 -15.73 -9.15
CA ILE A 144 -7.21 -14.36 -8.98
C ILE A 144 -6.14 -14.26 -7.89
N VAL A 145 -6.18 -15.14 -6.88
CA VAL A 145 -5.23 -15.14 -5.75
C VAL A 145 -3.78 -15.22 -6.22
N GLY A 146 -3.42 -16.13 -7.12
CA GLY A 146 -2.05 -16.30 -7.62
C GLY A 146 -1.51 -15.06 -8.34
N PRO A 147 -2.18 -14.57 -9.40
CA PRO A 147 -1.81 -13.33 -10.07
C PRO A 147 -1.75 -12.12 -9.13
N PHE A 148 -2.65 -12.02 -8.16
CA PHE A 148 -2.65 -10.92 -7.20
C PHE A 148 -1.47 -11.00 -6.24
N ALA A 149 -1.15 -12.18 -5.72
CA ALA A 149 0.01 -12.37 -4.85
C ALA A 149 1.31 -11.97 -5.57
N LEU A 150 1.48 -12.36 -6.84
CA LEU A 150 2.64 -11.97 -7.64
C LEU A 150 2.71 -10.45 -7.88
N LYS A 151 1.57 -9.80 -8.13
CA LYS A 151 1.52 -8.34 -8.31
C LYS A 151 1.82 -7.60 -7.01
N HIS A 152 1.24 -8.02 -5.88
CA HIS A 152 1.55 -7.44 -4.57
C HIS A 152 3.04 -7.61 -4.24
N PHE A 153 3.62 -8.78 -4.52
CA PHE A 153 5.05 -9.02 -4.32
C PHE A 153 5.91 -8.12 -5.22
N THR A 154 5.55 -8.00 -6.50
CA THR A 154 6.25 -7.09 -7.43
C THR A 154 6.21 -5.65 -6.93
N ASN A 155 5.03 -5.15 -6.54
CA ASN A 155 4.87 -3.79 -6.02
C ASN A 155 5.66 -3.60 -4.72
N PHE A 156 5.64 -4.59 -3.82
CA PHE A 156 6.44 -4.57 -2.60
C PHE A 156 7.94 -4.46 -2.91
N CYS A 157 8.49 -5.32 -3.77
CA CYS A 157 9.90 -5.30 -4.11
C CYS A 157 10.31 -3.99 -4.79
N GLN A 158 9.53 -3.53 -5.77
CA GLN A 158 9.80 -2.26 -6.45
C GLN A 158 9.72 -1.07 -5.49
N ARG A 159 8.73 -1.06 -4.59
CA ARG A 159 8.60 -0.04 -3.55
C ARG A 159 9.80 -0.05 -2.62
N VAL A 160 10.20 -1.22 -2.12
CA VAL A 160 11.32 -1.34 -1.19
C VAL A 160 12.61 -0.85 -1.85
N MET A 161 12.89 -1.32 -3.07
CA MET A 161 14.07 -0.86 -3.82
C MET A 161 14.02 0.64 -4.12
N GLY A 162 12.91 1.15 -4.65
CA GLY A 162 12.77 2.56 -5.00
C GLY A 162 12.84 3.48 -3.79
N GLN A 163 12.18 3.13 -2.69
CA GLN A 163 12.07 3.98 -1.51
C GLN A 163 13.34 3.95 -0.66
N TYR A 164 13.89 2.77 -0.37
CA TYR A 164 14.98 2.58 0.59
C TYR A 164 16.38 2.63 -0.02
N PHE A 165 16.52 2.33 -1.32
CA PHE A 165 17.83 2.28 -1.97
C PHE A 165 18.05 3.40 -2.98
N VAL A 166 16.99 3.90 -3.63
CA VAL A 166 17.10 4.94 -4.67
C VAL A 166 16.74 6.32 -4.13
N ARG A 167 15.58 6.45 -3.48
CA ARG A 167 15.04 7.75 -3.06
C ARG A 167 15.72 8.28 -1.80
N ASP A 168 15.65 7.53 -0.70
CA ASP A 168 16.21 7.93 0.59
C ASP A 168 16.94 6.76 1.24
N PHE A 169 18.27 6.83 1.32
CA PHE A 169 19.07 5.87 2.08
C PHE A 169 19.14 6.30 3.56
N HIS A 170 18.62 5.49 4.47
CA HIS A 170 18.58 5.82 5.90
C HIS A 170 18.82 4.58 6.79
N ALA A 171 18.77 4.76 8.12
CA ALA A 171 19.02 3.69 9.10
C ALA A 171 18.21 2.42 8.84
N ALA A 172 16.90 2.53 8.57
CA ALA A 172 16.08 1.37 8.23
C ALA A 172 16.51 0.60 6.95
N THR A 173 17.22 1.22 5.99
CA THR A 173 17.84 0.48 4.87
C THR A 173 18.97 -0.42 5.37
N LEU A 174 19.83 0.09 6.28
CA LEU A 174 20.88 -0.71 6.91
C LEU A 174 20.29 -1.82 7.79
N GLU A 175 19.25 -1.51 8.56
CA GLU A 175 18.53 -2.48 9.38
C GLU A 175 17.93 -3.61 8.53
N LEU A 176 17.38 -3.28 7.35
CA LEU A 176 16.87 -4.28 6.40
C LEU A 176 17.99 -5.18 5.86
N ILE A 177 19.13 -4.60 5.46
CA ILE A 177 20.28 -5.35 4.91
C ILE A 177 20.88 -6.28 5.97
N PHE A 178 21.32 -5.72 7.10
CA PHE A 178 21.98 -6.49 8.16
C PHE A 178 21.01 -7.42 8.87
N GLY A 179 19.74 -7.01 9.03
CA GLY A 179 18.69 -7.85 9.59
C GLY A 179 18.48 -9.12 8.76
N THR A 180 18.38 -8.98 7.44
CA THR A 180 18.27 -10.12 6.51
C THR A 180 19.52 -10.98 6.54
N MET A 181 20.71 -10.37 6.55
CA MET A 181 22.00 -11.07 6.59
C MET A 181 22.16 -11.90 7.87
N PHE A 182 21.86 -11.35 9.04
CA PHE A 182 21.97 -12.05 10.31
C PHE A 182 20.91 -13.15 10.47
N LEU A 183 19.70 -12.92 9.99
CA LEU A 183 18.66 -13.95 9.95
C LEU A 183 19.09 -15.14 9.08
N ALA A 184 19.60 -14.85 7.87
CA ALA A 184 20.11 -15.87 6.96
C ALA A 184 21.31 -16.62 7.56
N PHE A 185 22.29 -15.90 8.13
CA PHE A 185 23.45 -16.51 8.77
C PHE A 185 23.05 -17.42 9.94
N GLY A 186 22.28 -16.93 10.90
CA GLY A 186 21.91 -17.72 12.07
C GLY A 186 21.01 -18.93 11.72
N GLY A 187 20.11 -18.75 10.75
CA GLY A 187 19.27 -19.84 10.23
C GLY A 187 20.09 -20.92 9.51
N THR A 188 20.95 -20.52 8.57
CA THR A 188 21.81 -21.47 7.82
C THR A 188 22.82 -22.16 8.74
N TYR A 189 23.42 -21.44 9.68
CA TYR A 189 24.32 -22.02 10.69
C TYR A 189 23.59 -23.06 11.55
N GLY A 190 22.39 -22.74 12.04
CA GLY A 190 21.57 -23.65 12.83
C GLY A 190 21.17 -24.91 12.05
N ILE A 191 20.72 -24.76 10.80
CA ILE A 191 20.38 -25.89 9.91
C ILE A 191 21.63 -26.74 9.64
N HIS A 192 22.76 -26.11 9.32
CA HIS A 192 24.03 -26.80 9.08
C HIS A 192 24.47 -27.61 10.30
N TRP A 193 24.39 -27.04 11.51
CA TRP A 193 24.73 -27.77 12.74
C TRP A 193 23.80 -28.96 12.96
N LEU A 194 22.48 -28.80 12.74
CA LEU A 194 21.52 -29.90 12.85
C LEU A 194 21.79 -31.02 11.85
N ALA A 195 22.27 -30.70 10.65
CA ALA A 195 22.57 -31.66 9.60
C ALA A 195 23.91 -32.39 9.79
N THR A 196 24.89 -31.76 10.46
CA THR A 196 26.27 -32.29 10.58
C THR A 196 26.62 -32.84 11.96
N ARG A 197 25.78 -32.59 12.98
CA ARG A 197 26.02 -33.11 14.33
C ARG A 197 25.96 -34.62 14.39
N ASN A 198 26.79 -35.22 15.23
CA ASN A 198 26.69 -36.65 15.53
C ASN A 198 25.42 -36.94 16.35
N PRO A 199 24.76 -38.09 16.13
CA PRO A 199 23.64 -38.52 16.98
C PRO A 199 24.04 -38.54 18.46
N GLY A 200 23.23 -37.90 19.31
CA GLY A 200 23.50 -37.78 20.76
C GLY A 200 24.42 -36.62 21.17
N GLN A 201 25.04 -35.90 20.22
CA GLN A 201 25.84 -34.73 20.54
C GLN A 201 24.95 -33.53 20.90
N THR A 202 25.12 -33.02 22.11
CA THR A 202 24.45 -31.80 22.59
C THR A 202 25.13 -30.55 22.05
N ALA A 203 24.35 -29.53 21.72
CA ALA A 203 24.90 -28.23 21.34
C ALA A 203 25.60 -27.59 22.54
N SER A 204 26.84 -27.12 22.35
CA SER A 204 27.49 -26.27 23.35
C SER A 204 26.83 -24.89 23.36
N ALA A 205 27.00 -24.15 24.47
CA ALA A 205 26.49 -22.79 24.57
C ALA A 205 26.97 -21.89 23.42
N GLY A 206 28.22 -22.02 22.98
CA GLY A 206 28.76 -21.25 21.86
C GLY A 206 28.05 -21.54 20.53
N VAL A 207 27.72 -22.81 20.25
CA VAL A 207 26.97 -23.20 19.05
C VAL A 207 25.55 -22.63 19.09
N VAL A 208 24.87 -22.76 20.25
CA VAL A 208 23.53 -22.20 20.41
C VAL A 208 23.55 -20.68 20.21
N MET A 209 24.52 -19.99 20.81
CA MET A 209 24.65 -18.53 20.68
C MET A 209 25.00 -18.10 19.25
N ALA A 210 25.87 -18.83 18.54
CA ALA A 210 26.22 -18.53 17.15
C ALA A 210 25.03 -18.68 16.18
N ALA A 211 24.07 -19.54 16.49
CA ALA A 211 22.80 -19.63 15.76
C ALA A 211 21.80 -18.57 16.23
N ALA A 212 21.53 -18.53 17.54
CA ALA A 212 20.40 -17.78 18.11
C ALA A 212 20.64 -16.28 18.15
N LEU A 213 21.84 -15.81 18.50
CA LEU A 213 22.11 -14.38 18.64
C LEU A 213 21.94 -13.62 17.31
N PRO A 214 22.48 -14.09 16.17
CA PRO A 214 22.21 -13.46 14.87
C PRO A 214 20.72 -13.51 14.49
N VAL A 215 20.00 -14.60 14.78
CA VAL A 215 18.55 -14.66 14.51
C VAL A 215 17.79 -13.62 15.32
N ILE A 216 18.08 -13.50 16.61
CA ILE A 216 17.44 -12.54 17.52
C ILE A 216 17.73 -11.12 17.07
N VAL A 217 19.01 -10.77 16.90
CA VAL A 217 19.43 -9.42 16.48
C VAL A 217 18.88 -9.11 15.09
N GLY A 218 18.96 -10.06 14.15
CA GLY A 218 18.44 -9.90 12.80
C GLY A 218 16.93 -9.65 12.78
N THR A 219 16.17 -10.40 13.58
CA THR A 219 14.72 -10.19 13.72
C THR A 219 14.41 -8.82 14.32
N GLN A 220 15.14 -8.38 15.36
CA GLN A 220 14.96 -7.05 15.94
C GLN A 220 15.22 -5.93 14.91
N MET A 221 16.28 -6.05 14.10
CA MET A 221 16.56 -5.08 13.04
C MET A 221 15.46 -5.07 11.97
N LEU A 222 14.96 -6.23 11.56
CA LEU A 222 13.85 -6.30 10.60
C LEU A 222 12.55 -5.70 11.17
N LEU A 223 12.27 -5.89 12.46
CA LEU A 223 11.12 -5.26 13.13
C LEU A 223 11.27 -3.73 13.19
N GLN A 224 12.49 -3.22 13.41
CA GLN A 224 12.76 -1.78 13.38
C GLN A 224 12.58 -1.21 11.97
N ALA A 225 13.10 -1.88 10.94
CA ALA A 225 12.90 -1.50 9.55
C ALA A 225 11.40 -1.50 9.18
N MET A 226 10.63 -2.49 9.64
CA MET A 226 9.18 -2.54 9.45
C MET A 226 8.46 -1.42 10.19
N ASN A 227 8.84 -1.12 11.44
CA ASN A 227 8.24 -0.02 12.20
C ASN A 227 8.51 1.33 11.51
N PHE A 228 9.73 1.52 10.99
CA PHE A 228 10.04 2.68 10.18
C PHE A 228 9.15 2.74 8.92
N ASP A 229 8.95 1.63 8.21
CA ASP A 229 8.06 1.57 7.03
C ASP A 229 6.62 2.00 7.37
N VAL A 230 6.10 1.56 8.52
CA VAL A 230 4.77 1.93 9.03
C VAL A 230 4.68 3.44 9.29
N LEU A 231 5.67 3.98 9.99
CA LEU A 231 5.72 5.40 10.36
C LEU A 231 6.02 6.31 9.16
N ASN A 232 6.69 5.80 8.14
CA ASN A 232 7.06 6.54 6.93
C ASN A 232 5.89 6.66 5.92
N THR A 233 4.65 6.58 6.37
CA THR A 233 3.47 6.86 5.56
C THR A 233 3.42 8.37 5.20
N PRO A 234 3.14 8.76 3.95
CA PRO A 234 3.06 10.17 3.57
C PRO A 234 1.99 10.94 4.38
N SER A 235 2.37 12.10 4.89
CA SER A 235 1.50 12.96 5.72
C SER A 235 1.34 14.39 5.21
N ARG A 236 2.13 14.79 4.22
CA ARG A 236 2.08 16.13 3.61
C ARG A 236 1.66 16.02 2.15
N PRO A 237 0.49 16.55 1.77
CA PRO A 237 0.01 16.46 0.40
C PRO A 237 0.95 17.15 -0.58
N ILE A 238 1.15 16.54 -1.76
CA ILE A 238 2.09 17.01 -2.78
C ILE A 238 1.44 17.97 -3.78
N HIS A 239 0.11 17.92 -3.94
CA HIS A 239 -0.59 18.71 -4.94
C HIS A 239 -0.44 20.24 -4.78
N PRO A 240 -0.25 20.87 -3.60
CA PRO A 240 0.00 22.30 -3.52
C PRO A 240 1.31 22.66 -4.22
N TYR A 241 2.37 21.89 -3.99
CA TYR A 241 3.67 22.06 -4.64
C TYR A 241 3.60 21.82 -6.15
N LEU A 242 2.94 20.75 -6.59
CA LEU A 242 2.75 20.46 -8.01
C LEU A 242 1.95 21.55 -8.73
N ARG A 243 0.95 22.14 -8.07
CA ARG A 243 0.20 23.29 -8.61
C ARG A 243 1.09 24.51 -8.81
N THR A 244 1.98 24.81 -7.86
CA THR A 244 2.94 25.91 -8.00
C THR A 244 3.86 25.69 -9.19
N ILE A 245 4.42 24.48 -9.35
CA ILE A 245 5.26 24.15 -10.53
C ILE A 245 4.48 24.40 -11.82
N ARG A 246 3.26 23.88 -11.92
CA ARG A 246 2.43 24.02 -13.11
C ARG A 246 2.10 25.47 -13.44
N GLN A 247 1.91 26.32 -12.43
CA GLN A 247 1.69 27.76 -12.60
C GLN A 247 2.95 28.47 -13.12
N MET A 248 4.13 28.10 -12.62
CA MET A 248 5.40 28.63 -13.11
C MET A 248 5.65 28.24 -14.57
N GLU A 249 5.45 26.96 -14.91
CA GLU A 249 5.56 26.47 -16.29
C GLU A 249 4.59 27.22 -17.23
N ALA A 250 3.34 27.45 -16.80
CA ALA A 250 2.37 28.20 -17.59
C ALA A 250 2.75 29.69 -17.78
N ALA A 251 3.40 30.31 -16.79
CA ALA A 251 3.85 31.69 -16.87
C ALA A 251 5.07 31.85 -17.79
N GLU A 252 6.00 30.89 -17.82
CA GLU A 252 7.15 30.90 -18.73
C GLU A 252 6.75 30.75 -20.21
N HIS A 253 5.61 30.10 -20.47
CA HIS A 253 5.08 29.90 -21.83
C HIS A 253 3.98 30.90 -22.20
N ALA A 254 3.75 31.92 -21.37
CA ALA A 254 2.83 33.00 -21.69
C ALA A 254 3.51 33.99 -22.67
N PRO A 255 2.83 34.37 -23.77
CA PRO A 255 3.38 35.23 -24.82
C PRO A 255 3.62 36.68 -24.36
#